data_AF-A0A7C3Y1L3-F1
#
_entry.id   AF-A0A7C3Y1L3-F1
#
_cell.length_a   1.000
_cell.length_b   1.000
_cell.length_c   1.000
_cell.angle_alpha   90.00
_cell.angle_beta   90.00
_cell.angle_gamma   90.00
#
_symmetry.space_group_name_H-M   'P 1'
#
loop_
_entity.id
_entity.type
_entity.pdbx_description
1 polymer ?
#
loop_
_entity_poly.entity_id
_entity_poly.type
_entity_poly.pdbx_seq_one_letter_code
_entity_poly.pdbx_strand_id
1 'polypeptide(L)'
;MKHEDVDMTDRTSIRRELPTIGVLTALSLIYRIALVTGIDRIVWGDEPFYLWLGRNWLTGKGYTFTGYHDVHHTPLYPLLSGIVYLITGDLQMASNIVYVIFGALLVVPVYLIGYEMYSRRAGIIAAILASTWPAVTIAVLYW
;
A
#
# COMPACT_ATOMS: atom_id res chain seq x y z
N MET A 1 51.93 4.22 -1.84
CA MET A 1 50.65 3.91 -1.19
C MET A 1 49.55 4.23 -2.19
N LYS A 2 49.14 3.22 -2.98
CA LYS A 2 48.06 3.35 -3.97
C LYS A 2 46.75 3.53 -3.19
N HIS A 3 46.18 4.73 -3.22
CA HIS A 3 44.76 4.87 -2.94
C HIS A 3 44.03 4.18 -4.09
N GLU A 4 43.42 3.04 -3.78
CA GLU A 4 42.44 2.44 -4.67
C GLU A 4 41.31 3.45 -4.86
N ASP A 5 41.25 4.02 -6.06
CA ASP A 5 40.03 4.57 -6.62
C ASP A 5 39.03 3.41 -6.68
N VAL A 6 38.29 3.22 -5.60
CA VAL A 6 37.08 2.39 -5.60
C VAL A 6 36.14 3.09 -6.58
N ASP A 7 36.07 2.52 -7.78
CA ASP A 7 35.27 2.98 -8.90
C ASP A 7 33.81 3.16 -8.47
N MET A 8 33.47 4.40 -8.09
CA MET A 8 32.17 4.81 -7.58
C MET A 8 31.13 4.96 -8.72
N THR A 9 31.40 4.35 -9.87
CA THR A 9 30.74 4.64 -11.16
C THR A 9 29.64 3.63 -11.51
N ASP A 10 29.41 2.58 -10.72
CA ASP A 10 28.35 1.58 -11.02
C ASP A 10 27.06 1.78 -10.21
N ARG A 11 26.69 3.04 -9.92
CA ARG A 11 25.30 3.36 -9.58
C ARG A 11 24.50 3.42 -10.89
N THR A 12 23.95 2.29 -11.33
CA THR A 12 23.04 2.28 -12.47
C THR A 12 21.98 3.36 -12.28
N SER A 13 21.79 4.25 -13.27
CA SER A 13 20.81 5.32 -13.12
C SER A 13 19.43 4.75 -12.77
N ILE A 14 18.72 5.31 -11.80
CA ILE A 14 17.37 4.86 -11.38
C ILE A 14 16.40 4.66 -12.56
N ARG A 15 16.59 5.41 -13.65
CA ARG A 15 15.84 5.26 -14.91
C ARG A 15 15.93 3.86 -15.52
N ARG A 16 17.07 3.17 -15.35
CA ARG A 16 17.28 1.78 -15.79
C ARG A 16 16.50 0.78 -14.94
N GLU A 17 16.14 1.15 -13.71
CA GLU A 17 15.37 0.29 -12.81
C GLU A 17 13.86 0.51 -12.88
N LEU A 18 13.39 1.56 -13.57
CA LEU A 18 11.95 1.80 -13.78
C LEU A 18 11.20 0.59 -14.34
N PRO A 19 11.73 -0.20 -15.31
CA PRO A 19 11.06 -1.42 -15.75
C PRO A 19 10.97 -2.46 -14.63
N THR A 20 12.04 -2.65 -13.86
CA THR A 20 12.07 -3.57 -12.71
C THR A 20 11.01 -3.19 -11.68
N ILE A 21 10.96 -1.91 -11.30
CA ILE A 21 10.00 -1.35 -10.34
C ILE A 21 8.58 -1.51 -10.89
N GLY A 22 8.36 -1.18 -12.16
CA GLY A 22 7.07 -1.31 -12.83
C GLY A 22 6.57 -2.75 -12.83
N VAL A 23 7.42 -3.72 -13.18
CA VAL A 23 7.07 -5.14 -13.16
C VAL A 23 6.75 -5.61 -11.73
N LEU A 24 7.58 -5.29 -10.74
CA LEU A 24 7.35 -5.70 -9.35
C LEU A 24 6.04 -5.11 -8.79
N THR A 25 5.78 -3.83 -9.08
CA THR A 25 4.55 -3.14 -8.67
C THR A 25 3.34 -3.75 -9.36
N ALA A 26 3.41 -4.02 -10.66
CA ALA A 26 2.32 -4.64 -11.42
C ALA A 26 2.03 -6.07 -10.93
N LEU A 27 3.06 -6.87 -10.64
CA LEU A 27 2.88 -8.21 -10.07
C LEU A 27 2.25 -8.15 -8.69
N SER A 28 2.66 -7.21 -7.82
CA SER A 28 2.03 -7.01 -6.51
C SER A 28 0.59 -6.56 -6.64
N LEU A 29 0.28 -5.67 -7.58
CA LEU A 29 -1.07 -5.22 -7.88
C LEU A 29 -1.96 -6.40 -8.30
N ILE A 30 -1.51 -7.20 -9.28
CA ILE A 30 -2.23 -8.38 -9.77
C ILE A 30 -2.47 -9.38 -8.63
N TYR A 31 -1.43 -9.64 -7.82
CA TYR A 31 -1.53 -10.55 -6.68
C TYR A 31 -2.57 -10.06 -5.67
N ARG A 32 -2.54 -8.78 -5.29
CA ARG A 32 -3.50 -8.21 -4.34
C ARG A 32 -4.93 -8.17 -4.88
N ILE A 33 -5.11 -7.91 -6.18
CA ILE A 33 -6.42 -8.02 -6.85
C ILE A 33 -6.92 -9.47 -6.73
N ALA A 34 -6.09 -10.44 -7.10
CA ALA A 34 -6.46 -11.85 -7.04
C ALA A 34 -6.85 -12.29 -5.62
N LEU A 35 -6.15 -11.81 -4.59
CA LEU A 35 -6.51 -12.07 -3.19
C LEU A 35 -7.88 -11.49 -2.84
N VAL A 36 -8.12 -10.22 -3.15
CA VAL A 36 -9.37 -9.54 -2.81
C VAL A 36 -10.57 -10.11 -3.55
N THR A 37 -10.39 -10.62 -4.77
CA THR A 37 -11.46 -11.25 -5.55
C THR A 37 -11.66 -12.73 -5.24
N GLY A 38 -10.64 -13.41 -4.71
CA GLY A 38 -10.65 -14.85 -4.46
C GLY A 38 -10.94 -15.23 -3.01
N ILE A 39 -10.92 -14.27 -2.09
CA ILE A 39 -11.17 -14.48 -0.66
C ILE A 39 -12.43 -13.70 -0.26
N ASP A 40 -13.42 -14.41 0.28
CA ASP A 40 -14.55 -13.79 0.96
C ASP A 40 -14.07 -13.18 2.28
N ARG A 41 -13.77 -11.88 2.25
CA ARG A 41 -13.39 -11.12 3.44
C ARG A 41 -14.60 -10.47 4.10
N ILE A 42 -14.50 -10.34 5.42
CA ILE A 42 -15.43 -9.57 6.25
C ILE A 42 -14.69 -8.33 6.72
N VAL A 43 -15.30 -7.15 6.60
CA VAL A 43 -14.77 -5.91 7.19
C VAL A 43 -14.92 -6.03 8.71
N TRP A 44 -13.80 -6.15 9.43
CA TRP A 44 -13.78 -6.44 10.86
C TRP A 44 -12.81 -5.50 11.62
N GLY A 45 -12.85 -5.57 12.94
CA GLY A 45 -11.89 -4.89 13.81
C GLY A 45 -12.09 -3.38 13.85
N ASP A 46 -11.00 -2.65 13.65
CA ASP A 46 -10.98 -1.19 13.61
C ASP A 46 -11.33 -0.63 12.22
N GLU A 47 -11.34 -1.48 11.19
CA GLU A 47 -11.60 -1.08 9.80
C GLU A 47 -12.94 -0.34 9.61
N PRO A 48 -14.09 -0.81 10.15
CA PRO A 48 -15.37 -0.12 10.01
C PRO A 48 -15.35 1.32 10.54
N PHE A 49 -14.56 1.61 11.58
CA PHE A 49 -14.48 2.95 12.17
C PHE A 49 -13.91 3.94 11.16
N TYR A 50 -12.77 3.60 10.54
CA TYR A 50 -12.15 4.43 9.53
C TYR A 50 -13.03 4.61 8.29
N LEU A 51 -13.70 3.54 7.84
CA LEU A 51 -14.58 3.58 6.67
C LEU A 51 -15.82 4.45 6.92
N TRP A 52 -16.41 4.36 8.11
CA TRP A 52 -17.52 5.23 8.51
C TRP A 52 -17.10 6.69 8.63
N LEU A 53 -15.93 6.96 9.21
CA LEU A 53 -15.40 8.32 9.30
C LEU A 53 -15.23 8.94 7.91
N GLY A 54 -14.67 8.18 6.97
CA GLY A 54 -14.48 8.62 5.59
C GLY A 54 -15.80 8.93 4.88
N ARG A 55 -16.76 8.01 4.97
CA ARG A 55 -18.11 8.19 4.43
C ARG A 55 -18.79 9.41 5.03
N ASN A 56 -18.82 9.53 6.36
CA ASN A 56 -19.54 10.61 7.04
C ASN A 56 -18.92 11.96 6.70
N TRP A 57 -17.59 12.04 6.66
CA TRP A 57 -16.89 13.26 6.30
C TRP A 57 -17.27 13.74 4.90
N LEU A 58 -17.19 12.87 3.90
CA LEU A 58 -17.44 13.27 2.51
C LEU A 58 -18.92 13.34 2.12
N THR A 59 -19.83 12.81 2.95
CA THR A 59 -21.28 12.96 2.77
C THR A 59 -21.89 14.09 3.60
N GLY A 60 -21.06 14.95 4.19
CA GLY A 60 -21.51 16.16 4.90
C GLY A 60 -21.98 15.94 6.34
N LYS A 61 -21.72 14.76 6.92
CA LYS A 61 -22.04 14.44 8.33
C LYS A 61 -20.90 14.77 9.29
N GLY A 62 -19.84 15.40 8.78
CA GLY A 62 -18.62 15.70 9.52
C GLY A 62 -17.75 14.46 9.76
N TYR A 63 -16.57 14.69 10.35
CA TYR A 63 -15.66 13.62 10.75
C TYR A 63 -16.16 12.98 12.05
N THR A 64 -17.17 12.12 11.91
CA THR A 64 -17.94 11.58 13.04
C THR A 64 -18.13 10.08 12.94
N PHE A 65 -18.16 9.43 14.10
CA PHE A 65 -18.54 8.02 14.25
C PHE A 65 -19.62 7.93 15.34
N THR A 66 -20.68 7.16 15.09
CA THR A 66 -21.83 6.99 16.00
C THR A 66 -22.43 8.28 16.57
N GLY A 67 -22.33 9.39 15.83
CA GLY A 67 -22.86 10.71 16.22
C GLY A 67 -21.89 11.58 17.03
N TYR A 68 -20.69 11.10 17.33
CA TYR A 68 -19.64 11.85 18.03
C TYR A 68 -18.52 12.25 17.07
N HIS A 69 -17.94 13.43 17.31
CA HIS A 69 -16.73 13.86 16.59
C HIS A 69 -15.55 12.99 16.98
N ASP A 70 -14.79 12.56 15.98
CA ASP A 70 -13.58 11.79 16.20
C ASP A 70 -12.35 12.69 16.19
N VAL A 71 -11.49 12.51 17.19
CA VAL A 71 -10.22 13.23 17.36
C VAL A 71 -9.02 12.28 17.47
N HIS A 72 -9.26 10.96 17.41
CA HIS A 72 -8.26 9.94 17.68
C HIS A 72 -7.70 9.34 16.39
N HIS A 73 -8.53 9.24 15.35
CA HIS A 73 -8.16 8.63 14.08
C HIS A 73 -7.57 9.69 13.14
N THR A 74 -6.43 9.35 12.54
CA THR A 74 -5.80 10.25 11.56
C THR A 74 -6.63 10.33 10.27
N PRO A 75 -6.73 11.49 9.63
CA PRO A 75 -7.72 11.72 8.57
C PRO A 75 -7.36 11.10 7.22
N LEU A 76 -6.10 10.70 6.99
CA LEU A 76 -5.65 10.35 5.64
C LEU A 76 -6.35 9.10 5.09
N TYR A 77 -6.35 7.99 5.84
CA TYR A 77 -7.00 6.77 5.36
C TYR A 77 -8.53 6.93 5.21
N PRO A 78 -9.26 7.53 6.18
CA PRO A 78 -10.67 7.89 6.01
C PRO A 78 -10.96 8.80 4.83
N LEU A 79 -10.11 9.79 4.56
CA LEU A 79 -10.27 10.66 3.39
C LEU A 79 -10.20 9.83 2.11
N LEU A 80 -9.18 9.00 1.97
CA LEU A 80 -8.96 8.17 0.78
C LEU A 80 -10.09 7.17 0.58
N SER A 81 -10.46 6.43 1.62
CA SER A 81 -11.56 5.46 1.55
C SER A 81 -12.91 6.15 1.31
N GLY A 82 -13.12 7.34 1.88
CA GLY A 82 -14.28 8.18 1.60
C GLY A 82 -14.37 8.59 0.14
N ILE A 83 -13.25 9.03 -0.48
CA ILE A 83 -13.24 9.46 -1.89
C ILE A 83 -13.61 8.27 -2.78
N VAL A 84 -13.04 7.10 -2.51
CA VAL A 84 -13.38 5.90 -3.26
C VAL A 84 -14.83 5.50 -3.01
N TYR A 85 -15.34 5.63 -1.79
CA TYR A 85 -16.75 5.38 -1.46
C TYR A 85 -17.72 6.26 -2.27
N LEU A 86 -17.38 7.52 -2.55
CA LEU A 86 -18.23 8.37 -3.41
C LEU A 86 -18.40 7.80 -4.83
N ILE A 87 -17.44 7.01 -5.29
CA ILE A 87 -17.45 6.40 -6.62
C ILE A 87 -18.10 5.01 -6.57
N THR A 88 -17.80 4.21 -5.53
CA THR A 88 -18.25 2.81 -5.44
C THR A 88 -19.62 2.65 -4.79
N GLY A 89 -20.00 3.55 -3.89
CA GLY A 89 -21.17 3.40 -3.02
C GLY A 89 -21.03 2.27 -1.98
N ASP A 90 -19.89 1.59 -1.94
CA ASP A 90 -19.64 0.39 -1.14
C ASP A 90 -18.36 0.55 -0.32
N LEU A 91 -18.48 0.39 1.00
CA LEU A 91 -17.38 0.59 1.96
C LEU A 91 -16.31 -0.50 1.87
N GLN A 92 -16.71 -1.76 1.67
CA GLN A 92 -15.79 -2.88 1.54
C GLN A 92 -14.98 -2.75 0.24
N MET A 93 -15.64 -2.40 -0.86
CA MET A 93 -14.99 -2.10 -2.13
C MET A 93 -14.05 -0.89 -2.02
N ALA A 94 -14.46 0.16 -1.30
CA ALA A 94 -13.60 1.32 -1.08
C ALA A 94 -12.32 0.95 -0.34
N SER A 95 -12.43 0.15 0.74
CA SER A 95 -11.26 -0.36 1.44
C SER A 95 -10.38 -1.25 0.56
N ASN A 96 -10.99 -2.18 -0.18
CA ASN A 96 -10.31 -3.09 -1.10
C ASN A 96 -9.43 -2.33 -2.10
N ILE A 97 -9.98 -1.29 -2.73
CA ILE A 97 -9.27 -0.48 -3.71
C ILE A 97 -8.08 0.24 -3.05
N VAL A 98 -8.28 0.85 -1.88
CA VAL A 98 -7.20 1.52 -1.14
C VAL A 98 -6.10 0.51 -0.75
N TYR A 99 -6.48 -0.65 -0.23
CA TYR A 99 -5.56 -1.75 0.11
C TYR A 99 -4.74 -2.22 -1.09
N VAL A 100 -5.37 -2.44 -2.24
CA VAL A 100 -4.69 -2.90 -3.47
C VAL A 100 -3.70 -1.85 -3.97
N ILE A 101 -4.13 -0.59 -4.08
CA ILE A 101 -3.32 0.51 -4.62
C ILE A 101 -2.10 0.76 -3.74
N PHE A 102 -2.31 1.06 -2.45
CA PHE A 102 -1.21 1.43 -1.56
C PHE A 102 -0.34 0.23 -1.19
N GLY A 103 -0.93 -0.97 -1.11
CA GLY A 103 -0.18 -2.20 -0.91
C GLY A 103 0.74 -2.54 -2.09
N ALA A 104 0.36 -2.22 -3.33
CA ALA A 104 1.22 -2.36 -4.50
C ALA A 104 2.28 -1.23 -4.54
N LEU A 105 1.89 0.01 -4.26
CA LEU A 105 2.83 1.15 -4.24
C LEU A 105 3.90 1.02 -3.17
N LEU A 106 3.64 0.33 -2.05
CA LEU A 106 4.62 0.03 -1.01
C LEU A 106 5.88 -0.69 -1.55
N VAL A 107 5.74 -1.45 -2.65
CA VAL A 107 6.86 -2.16 -3.28
C VAL A 107 7.93 -1.20 -3.78
N VAL A 108 7.54 0.00 -4.23
CA VAL A 108 8.45 1.01 -4.78
C VAL A 108 9.46 1.49 -3.73
N PRO A 109 9.07 2.08 -2.58
CA PRO A 109 10.03 2.53 -1.58
C PRO A 109 10.83 1.36 -1.00
N VAL A 110 10.24 0.17 -0.82
CA VAL A 110 10.95 -1.01 -0.31
C VAL A 110 12.08 -1.44 -1.27
N TYR A 111 11.80 -1.49 -2.57
CA TYR A 111 12.81 -1.75 -3.59
C TYR A 111 13.91 -0.70 -3.55
N LEU A 112 13.54 0.59 -3.55
CA LEU A 112 14.49 1.71 -3.62
C LEU A 112 15.41 1.75 -2.40
N ILE A 113 14.89 1.50 -1.20
CA ILE A 113 15.70 1.43 0.01
C ILE A 113 16.70 0.26 -0.08
N GLY A 114 16.25 -0.93 -0.47
CA GLY A 114 17.15 -2.09 -0.61
C GLY A 114 18.19 -1.94 -1.72
N TYR A 115 17.80 -1.27 -2.82
CA TYR A 115 18.67 -0.93 -3.94
C TYR A 115 19.77 0.05 -3.51
N GLU A 116 19.40 1.16 -2.84
CA GLU A 116 20.32 2.23 -2.46
C GLU A 116 21.23 1.82 -1.30
N MET A 117 20.72 1.09 -0.31
CA MET A 117 21.51 0.71 0.86
C MET A 117 22.46 -0.47 0.63
N TYR A 118 22.12 -1.36 -0.30
CA TYR A 118 22.85 -2.62 -0.48
C TYR A 118 23.15 -2.91 -1.95
N SER A 119 22.15 -3.34 -2.71
CA SER A 119 22.32 -3.72 -4.11
C SER A 119 20.98 -3.92 -4.80
N ARG A 120 21.00 -3.95 -6.14
CA ARG A 120 19.84 -4.32 -6.95
C ARG A 120 19.21 -5.65 -6.53
N ARG A 121 20.03 -6.67 -6.24
CA ARG A 121 19.54 -7.98 -5.81
C ARG A 121 18.81 -7.88 -4.47
N ALA A 122 19.34 -7.11 -3.52
CA ALA A 122 18.71 -6.90 -2.23
C ALA A 122 17.36 -6.17 -2.37
N GLY A 123 17.29 -5.11 -3.19
CA GLY A 123 16.05 -4.40 -3.48
C GLY A 123 14.97 -5.30 -4.09
N ILE A 124 15.33 -6.17 -5.04
CA ILE A 124 14.39 -7.14 -5.64
C ILE A 124 13.87 -8.12 -4.58
N ILE A 125 14.77 -8.70 -3.77
CA ILE A 125 14.37 -9.66 -2.73
C ILE A 125 13.44 -8.99 -1.71
N ALA A 126 13.78 -7.79 -1.24
CA ALA A 126 12.95 -7.04 -0.30
C ALA A 126 11.56 -6.72 -0.86
N ALA A 127 11.49 -6.30 -2.14
CA ALA A 127 10.25 -6.04 -2.84
C ALA A 127 9.37 -7.29 -3.01
N ILE A 128 9.97 -8.43 -3.35
CA ILE A 128 9.25 -9.71 -3.46
C ILE A 128 8.70 -10.13 -2.10
N LEU A 129 9.51 -10.02 -1.04
CA LEU A 129 9.06 -10.32 0.32
C LEU A 129 7.90 -9.39 0.72
N ALA A 130 8.05 -8.07 0.59
CA ALA A 130 6.99 -7.13 0.94
C ALA A 130 5.68 -7.32 0.15
N SER A 131 5.76 -7.79 -1.10
CA SER A 131 4.59 -8.03 -1.95
C SER A 131 3.90 -9.38 -1.72
N THR A 132 4.56 -10.34 -1.08
CA THR A 132 4.04 -11.72 -0.91
C THR A 132 3.95 -12.18 0.55
N TRP A 133 4.59 -11.48 1.49
CA TRP A 133 4.64 -11.90 2.89
C TRP A 133 3.24 -11.92 3.52
N PRO A 134 2.74 -13.07 4.02
CA PRO A 134 1.35 -13.21 4.46
C PRO A 134 0.90 -12.18 5.51
N ALA A 135 1.80 -11.75 6.39
CA ALA A 135 1.45 -10.77 7.43
C ALA A 135 1.12 -9.38 6.88
N VAL A 136 1.56 -9.03 5.66
CA VAL A 136 1.34 -7.71 5.03
C VAL A 136 0.37 -7.79 3.85
N THR A 137 -0.05 -9.01 3.48
CA THR A 137 -0.94 -9.27 2.35
C THR A 137 -2.23 -9.91 2.85
N ILE A 138 -2.16 -11.17 3.26
CA ILE A 138 -3.32 -12.00 3.58
C ILE A 138 -3.92 -11.64 4.94
N ALA A 139 -3.08 -11.46 5.97
CA ALA A 139 -3.56 -11.22 7.34
C ALA A 139 -4.49 -9.99 7.43
N VAL A 140 -4.21 -8.95 6.64
CA VAL A 140 -5.01 -7.72 6.57
C VAL A 140 -6.43 -7.95 6.05
N LEU A 141 -6.67 -9.03 5.28
CA LEU A 141 -8.00 -9.35 4.75
C LEU A 141 -8.86 -10.16 5.75
N TYR A 142 -8.28 -10.60 6.86
CA TYR A 142 -8.94 -11.41 7.89
C TYR A 142 -8.98 -10.74 9.26
N TRP A 143 -8.48 -9.50 9.38
CA TRP A 143 -8.39 -8.75 10.62
C TRP A 143 -9.52 -7.74 10.77
#